data_AF-A0A4P8S8B1-F1
#
_entry.id   AF-A0A4P8S8B1-F1
#
_cell.length_a   1.000
_cell.length_b   1.000
_cell.length_c   1.000
_cell.angle_alpha   90.00
_cell.angle_beta   90.00
_cell.angle_gamma   90.00
#
_symmetry.space_group_name_H-M   'P 1'
#
loop_
_entity.id
_entity.type
_entity.pdbx_description
1 polymer ?
#
loop_
_entity_poly.entity_id
_entity_poly.type
_entity_poly.pdbx_seq_one_letter_code
_entity_poly.pdbx_strand_id
1 'polypeptide(L)'
;MRAAGHLAPLEEKVKRRAKVNYLLKHSNKFYRIDDEGNKVKEYEVDYDLLTEDEKEELDLLINNSTEEEFWELLQSLGDVEELVTLLETEEEANSLNNFVKIPVLGTIACGDPILAEENIESYRFEYPDNLPNGNLFFLKTKGDSMEPTIPDNCHVLIKVQEEVENGQIAAVRFVGENEVTLKRVKKQGNIILLIPDNPKYEAIIVTEDNPVSIIGKAVRYTVDL
;
A
#
# COMPACT_ATOMS: atom_id res chain seq x y z
N MET A 1 -32.69 -15.04 -38.24
CA MET A 1 -32.28 -13.89 -37.40
C MET A 1 -31.87 -14.42 -36.04
N ARG A 2 -30.57 -14.55 -35.78
CA ARG A 2 -30.02 -14.83 -34.44
C ARG A 2 -29.68 -13.49 -33.82
N ALA A 3 -30.34 -13.13 -32.73
CA ALA A 3 -30.06 -11.92 -31.99
C ALA A 3 -28.73 -12.08 -31.23
N ALA A 4 -27.87 -11.07 -31.38
CA ALA A 4 -26.60 -10.94 -30.72
C ALA A 4 -26.78 -10.87 -29.20
N GLY A 5 -26.05 -11.72 -28.47
CA GLY A 5 -25.87 -11.58 -27.03
C GLY A 5 -25.07 -10.31 -26.77
N HIS A 6 -25.72 -9.33 -26.18
CA HIS A 6 -25.11 -8.09 -25.70
C HIS A 6 -24.15 -8.47 -24.56
N LEU A 7 -22.84 -8.41 -24.83
CA LEU A 7 -21.83 -8.33 -23.78
C LEU A 7 -22.08 -7.03 -23.02
N ALA A 8 -22.41 -7.12 -21.74
CA ALA A 8 -22.44 -5.96 -20.86
C ALA A 8 -21.06 -5.25 -20.89
N PRO A 9 -20.99 -3.91 -20.87
CA PRO A 9 -19.73 -3.17 -20.90
C PRO A 9 -18.85 -3.57 -19.71
N LEU A 10 -17.53 -3.62 -19.90
CA LEU A 10 -16.54 -3.90 -18.84
C LEU A 10 -16.72 -3.02 -17.59
N GLU A 11 -17.36 -1.86 -17.71
CA GLU A 11 -17.68 -0.95 -16.61
C GLU A 11 -18.62 -1.55 -15.56
N GLU A 12 -19.44 -2.55 -15.92
CA GLU A 12 -20.37 -3.20 -14.99
C GLU A 12 -19.69 -4.30 -14.14
N LYS A 13 -18.49 -4.74 -14.52
CA LYS A 13 -17.69 -5.72 -13.75
C LYS A 13 -16.78 -5.09 -12.69
N VAL A 14 -16.46 -3.80 -12.81
CA VAL A 14 -15.60 -3.10 -11.84
C VAL A 14 -16.42 -2.52 -10.67
N LYS A 15 -17.73 -2.29 -10.84
CA LYS A 15 -18.60 -1.68 -9.81
C LYS A 15 -19.28 -2.65 -8.83
N ARG A 16 -19.00 -3.96 -8.86
CA ARG A 16 -19.63 -4.98 -7.98
C ARG A 16 -18.71 -5.60 -6.91
N ARG A 17 -17.73 -4.85 -6.42
CA ARG A 17 -17.02 -5.15 -5.16
C ARG A 17 -16.96 -3.92 -4.26
N ALA A 18 -18.09 -3.28 -4.00
CA ALA A 18 -18.25 -2.54 -2.75
C ALA A 18 -18.50 -3.55 -1.62
N LYS A 19 -17.45 -4.29 -1.23
CA LYS A 19 -17.37 -4.93 0.09
C LYS A 19 -16.49 -4.02 0.93
N VAL A 20 -17.01 -2.86 1.33
CA VAL A 20 -16.24 -1.87 2.09
C VAL A 20 -16.63 -1.98 3.57
N ASN A 21 -16.12 -3.04 4.19
CA ASN A 21 -15.93 -3.16 5.63
C ASN A 21 -14.48 -3.62 5.79
N TYR A 22 -13.52 -2.72 5.60
CA TYR A 22 -12.11 -3.12 5.67
C TYR A 22 -11.74 -3.38 7.11
N LEU A 23 -11.21 -4.58 7.38
CA LEU A 23 -10.57 -4.90 8.64
C LEU A 23 -9.08 -4.56 8.55
N LEU A 24 -8.62 -3.68 9.41
CA LEU A 24 -7.20 -3.33 9.54
C LEU A 24 -6.68 -3.85 10.87
N LYS A 25 -5.41 -4.26 10.91
CA LYS A 25 -4.72 -4.67 12.14
C LYS A 25 -3.67 -3.65 12.53
N HIS A 26 -3.64 -3.27 13.80
CA HIS A 26 -2.51 -2.55 14.40
C HIS A 26 -2.24 -3.10 15.79
N SER A 27 -1.09 -3.76 15.99
CA SER A 27 -0.79 -4.54 17.20
C SER A 27 -1.85 -5.64 17.42
N ASN A 28 -2.50 -5.71 18.58
CA ASN A 28 -3.58 -6.66 18.89
C ASN A 28 -4.99 -6.11 18.58
N LYS A 29 -5.07 -4.94 17.94
CA LYS A 29 -6.33 -4.25 17.64
C LYS A 29 -6.73 -4.41 16.19
N PHE A 30 -8.02 -4.62 15.98
CA PHE A 30 -8.66 -4.72 14.68
C PHE A 30 -9.70 -3.63 14.50
N TYR A 31 -9.77 -3.06 13.30
CA TYR A 31 -10.59 -1.89 13.04
C TYR A 31 -11.48 -2.13 11.84
N ARG A 32 -12.79 -1.89 11.99
CA ARG A 32 -13.67 -1.73 10.84
C ARG A 32 -13.64 -0.27 10.42
N ILE A 33 -13.39 -0.01 9.14
CA ILE A 33 -13.41 1.35 8.58
C ILE A 33 -14.38 1.45 7.39
N ASP A 34 -14.86 2.67 7.13
CA ASP A 34 -15.60 3.01 5.91
C ASP A 34 -14.67 3.31 4.72
N ASP A 35 -15.24 3.74 3.59
CA ASP A 35 -14.51 4.04 2.36
C ASP A 35 -13.72 5.36 2.41
N GLU A 36 -13.99 6.22 3.39
CA GLU A 36 -13.25 7.44 3.68
C GLU A 36 -12.11 7.19 4.67
N GLY A 37 -12.07 6.02 5.31
CA GLY A 37 -11.08 5.65 6.32
C GLY A 37 -11.48 6.07 7.73
N ASN A 38 -12.74 6.47 7.92
CA ASN A 38 -13.25 6.73 9.27
C ASN A 38 -13.36 5.41 10.01
N LYS A 39 -12.90 5.40 11.27
CA LYS A 39 -13.07 4.25 12.15
C LYS A 39 -14.55 4.09 12.48
N VAL A 40 -15.06 2.87 12.32
CA VAL A 40 -16.45 2.52 12.58
C VAL A 40 -16.57 1.59 13.78
N LYS A 41 -15.63 0.66 13.96
CA LYS A 41 -15.54 -0.19 15.15
C LYS A 41 -14.09 -0.51 15.49
N GLU A 42 -13.84 -0.78 16.76
CA GLU A 42 -12.54 -1.23 17.26
C GLU A 42 -12.69 -2.49 18.10
N TYR A 43 -11.91 -3.51 17.77
CA TYR A 43 -11.84 -4.78 18.47
C TYR A 43 -10.44 -4.97 19.02
N GLU A 44 -10.32 -5.59 20.18
CA GLU A 44 -9.06 -6.09 20.72
C GLU A 44 -9.16 -7.60 20.85
N VAL A 45 -8.18 -8.31 20.27
CA VAL A 45 -8.09 -9.77 20.37
C VAL A 45 -7.02 -10.09 21.41
N ASP A 46 -7.35 -11.01 22.31
CA ASP A 46 -6.39 -11.52 23.28
C ASP A 46 -5.48 -12.57 22.64
N TYR A 47 -4.32 -12.13 22.17
CA TYR A 47 -3.33 -13.00 21.54
C TYR A 47 -2.73 -14.03 22.52
N ASP A 48 -2.82 -13.82 23.84
CA ASP A 48 -2.26 -14.78 24.82
C ASP A 48 -3.08 -16.07 24.90
N LEU A 49 -4.32 -16.03 24.41
CA LEU A 49 -5.21 -17.19 24.32
C LEU A 49 -5.03 -18.01 23.03
N LEU A 50 -4.23 -17.51 22.08
CA LEU A 50 -4.00 -18.13 20.77
C LEU A 50 -2.67 -18.88 20.70
N THR A 51 -2.65 -19.98 19.96
CA THR A 51 -1.42 -20.66 19.53
C THR A 51 -0.70 -19.85 18.46
N GLU A 52 0.58 -20.16 18.19
CA GLU A 52 1.36 -19.43 17.18
C GLU A 52 0.78 -19.58 15.76
N ASP A 53 0.24 -20.75 15.41
CA ASP A 53 -0.40 -20.98 14.11
C ASP A 53 -1.67 -20.13 13.96
N GLU A 54 -2.48 -20.01 15.02
CA GLU A 54 -3.71 -19.22 15.00
C GLU A 54 -3.42 -17.70 14.97
N LYS A 55 -2.34 -17.27 15.63
CA LYS A 55 -1.84 -15.89 15.50
C LYS A 55 -1.43 -15.60 14.06
N GLU A 56 -0.74 -16.53 13.41
CA GLU A 56 -0.36 -16.39 12.00
C GLU A 56 -1.59 -16.30 11.10
N GLU A 57 -2.59 -17.17 11.29
CA GLU A 57 -3.86 -17.11 10.55
C GLU A 57 -4.58 -15.77 10.73
N LEU A 58 -4.64 -15.25 11.96
CA LEU A 58 -5.27 -13.97 12.27
C LEU A 58 -4.48 -12.80 11.65
N ASP A 59 -3.15 -12.90 11.63
CA ASP A 59 -2.25 -11.92 11.02
C ASP A 59 -2.36 -11.91 9.50
N LEU A 60 -2.82 -13.00 8.87
CA LEU A 60 -3.08 -13.03 7.43
C LEU A 60 -4.34 -12.24 7.02
N LEU A 61 -5.23 -11.88 7.96
CA LEU A 61 -6.41 -11.06 7.66
C LEU A 61 -6.12 -9.56 7.41
N ILE A 62 -4.85 -9.18 7.30
CA ILE A 62 -4.42 -7.78 7.20
C ILE A 62 -4.92 -7.10 5.92
N ASN A 63 -5.40 -5.86 6.09
CA ASN A 63 -5.54 -4.80 5.07
C ASN A 63 -6.50 -5.04 3.90
N ASN A 64 -7.14 -6.21 3.76
CA ASN A 64 -8.13 -6.47 2.72
C ASN A 64 -9.22 -7.48 3.10
N SER A 65 -9.28 -7.90 4.36
CA SER A 65 -10.34 -8.80 4.83
C SER A 65 -11.59 -8.05 5.23
N THR A 66 -12.71 -8.75 5.15
CA THR A 66 -14.02 -8.26 5.60
C THR A 66 -14.24 -8.54 7.07
N GLU A 67 -15.10 -7.75 7.70
CA GLU A 67 -15.62 -8.04 9.06
C GLU A 67 -16.24 -9.45 9.14
N GLU A 68 -16.85 -9.94 8.05
CA GLU A 68 -17.41 -11.30 7.96
C GLU A 68 -16.32 -12.37 8.07
N GLU A 69 -15.27 -12.29 7.25
CA GLU A 69 -14.13 -13.23 7.26
C GLU A 69 -13.41 -13.24 8.63
N PHE A 70 -13.33 -12.08 9.30
CA PHE A 70 -12.79 -11.97 10.65
C PHE A 70 -13.60 -12.78 11.67
N TRP A 71 -14.92 -12.60 11.68
CA TRP A 71 -15.78 -13.33 12.61
C TRP A 71 -15.83 -14.82 12.30
N GLU A 72 -15.79 -15.21 11.02
CA GLU A 72 -15.71 -16.61 10.62
C GLU A 72 -14.43 -17.29 11.15
N LEU A 73 -13.28 -16.62 11.02
CA LEU A 73 -12.02 -17.12 11.58
C LEU A 73 -12.11 -17.24 13.10
N LEU A 74 -12.50 -16.17 13.81
CA LEU A 74 -12.58 -16.18 15.28
C LEU A 74 -13.50 -17.28 15.81
N GLN A 75 -14.64 -17.52 15.15
CA GLN A 75 -15.54 -18.63 15.50
C GLN A 75 -14.91 -20.01 15.31
N SER A 76 -13.98 -20.15 14.36
CA SER A 76 -13.23 -21.40 14.19
C SER A 76 -12.12 -21.58 15.23
N LEU A 77 -11.60 -20.49 15.81
CA LEU A 77 -10.51 -20.50 16.79
C LEU A 77 -11.00 -20.83 18.21
N GLY A 78 -12.26 -20.53 18.56
CA GLY A 78 -12.80 -20.92 19.87
C GLY A 78 -13.97 -20.07 20.34
N ASP A 79 -14.05 -19.88 21.66
CA ASP A 79 -15.07 -19.05 22.28
C ASP A 79 -14.77 -17.56 22.06
N VAL A 80 -15.51 -16.96 21.13
CA VAL A 80 -15.31 -15.58 20.70
C VAL A 80 -15.52 -14.58 21.84
N GLU A 81 -16.39 -14.89 22.82
CA GLU A 81 -16.65 -13.99 23.96
C GLU A 81 -15.44 -13.85 24.89
N GLU A 82 -14.58 -14.85 24.93
CA GLU A 82 -13.34 -14.84 25.72
C GLU A 82 -12.16 -14.26 24.91
N LEU A 83 -12.18 -14.46 23.59
CA LEU A 83 -11.09 -14.04 22.69
C LEU A 83 -11.12 -12.56 22.29
N VAL A 84 -12.30 -11.94 22.19
CA VAL A 84 -12.43 -10.61 21.57
C VAL A 84 -13.24 -9.64 22.42
N THR A 85 -12.67 -8.45 22.64
CA THR A 85 -13.35 -7.33 23.28
C THR A 85 -13.68 -6.25 22.25
N LEU A 86 -14.94 -5.81 22.19
CA LEU A 86 -15.35 -4.62 21.44
C LEU A 86 -15.01 -3.38 22.28
N LEU A 87 -14.06 -2.57 21.80
CA LEU A 87 -13.56 -1.38 22.49
C LEU A 87 -14.36 -0.12 22.14
N GLU A 88 -14.75 0.02 20.88
CA GLU A 88 -15.53 1.17 20.40
C GLU A 88 -16.58 0.75 19.39
N THR A 89 -17.78 1.30 19.54
CA THR A 89 -18.91 1.13 18.61
C THR A 89 -19.00 2.28 17.60
N GLU A 90 -19.82 2.08 16.57
CA GLU A 90 -20.07 3.09 15.52
C GLU A 90 -20.69 4.39 16.07
N GLU A 91 -21.45 4.32 17.15
CA GLU A 91 -22.05 5.50 17.80
C GLU A 91 -21.03 6.27 18.67
N GLU A 92 -19.96 5.60 19.11
CA GLU A 92 -18.93 6.13 20.00
C GLU A 92 -17.65 6.53 19.25
N ALA A 93 -17.46 6.02 18.03
CA ALA A 93 -16.28 6.25 17.21
C ALA A 93 -16.09 7.75 16.94
N ASN A 94 -15.21 8.37 17.71
CA ASN A 94 -14.78 9.74 17.47
C ASN A 94 -13.84 9.77 16.26
N SER A 95 -14.02 10.75 15.38
CA SER A 95 -13.22 10.99 14.17
C SER A 95 -11.73 11.35 14.42
N LEU A 96 -11.26 11.23 15.66
CA LEU A 96 -9.93 11.67 16.07
C LEU A 96 -8.81 10.68 15.71
N ASN A 97 -9.13 9.43 15.33
CA ASN A 97 -8.16 8.42 14.90
C ASN A 97 -8.57 7.76 13.56
N ASN A 98 -8.77 8.58 12.54
CA ASN A 98 -9.09 8.09 11.20
C ASN A 98 -7.85 7.53 10.50
N PHE A 99 -8.05 6.47 9.73
CA PHE A 99 -7.02 5.90 8.88
C PHE A 99 -6.79 6.81 7.68
N VAL A 100 -5.52 6.89 7.26
CA VAL A 100 -5.16 7.67 6.07
C VAL A 100 -5.32 6.80 4.84
N LYS A 101 -6.19 7.23 3.93
CA LYS A 101 -6.36 6.63 2.61
C LYS A 101 -5.22 7.04 1.68
N ILE A 102 -4.38 6.09 1.31
CA ILE A 102 -3.19 6.29 0.47
C ILE A 102 -3.39 5.59 -0.89
N PRO A 103 -3.24 6.30 -2.03
CA PRO A 103 -3.39 5.69 -3.34
C PRO A 103 -2.24 4.72 -3.64
N VAL A 104 -2.57 3.63 -4.33
CA VAL A 104 -1.60 2.69 -4.91
C VAL A 104 -1.47 2.98 -6.40
N LEU A 105 -0.25 3.24 -6.84
CA LEU A 105 0.10 3.51 -8.22
C LEU A 105 0.86 2.32 -8.80
N GLY A 106 0.52 1.96 -10.04
CA GLY A 106 1.28 0.98 -10.84
C GLY A 106 2.06 1.69 -11.94
N THR A 107 1.40 1.99 -13.06
CA THR A 107 1.98 2.79 -14.15
C THR A 107 1.60 4.26 -13.99
N ILE A 108 2.54 5.18 -14.28
CA ILE A 108 2.30 6.63 -14.11
C ILE A 108 2.35 7.31 -15.46
N ALA A 109 1.18 7.71 -15.96
CA ALA A 109 1.07 8.41 -17.25
C ALA A 109 1.94 9.68 -17.30
N CYS A 110 2.54 9.92 -18.46
CA CYS A 110 3.29 11.14 -18.73
C CYS A 110 2.37 12.37 -18.72
N GLY A 111 2.84 13.46 -18.11
CA GLY A 111 2.25 14.80 -18.24
C GLY A 111 1.28 15.17 -17.12
N ASP A 112 0.56 14.20 -16.57
CA ASP A 112 -0.39 14.45 -15.49
C ASP A 112 0.27 14.47 -14.11
N PRO A 113 -0.34 15.13 -13.11
CA PRO A 113 0.11 15.03 -11.73
C PRO A 113 0.21 13.56 -11.32
N ILE A 114 1.25 13.18 -10.58
CA ILE A 114 1.45 11.77 -10.22
C ILE A 114 0.26 11.14 -9.49
N LEU A 115 -0.48 11.96 -8.73
CA LEU A 115 -1.68 11.54 -8.00
C LEU A 115 -2.98 11.77 -8.79
N ALA A 116 -2.93 11.91 -10.11
CA ALA A 116 -4.11 11.93 -10.96
C ALA A 116 -4.87 10.60 -10.85
N GLU A 117 -6.21 10.66 -10.90
CA GLU A 117 -7.08 9.49 -10.72
C GLU A 117 -6.76 8.35 -11.68
N GLU A 118 -6.29 8.67 -12.90
CA GLU A 118 -5.91 7.69 -13.92
C GLU A 118 -4.68 6.84 -13.56
N ASN A 119 -3.83 7.33 -12.66
CA ASN A 119 -2.65 6.61 -12.17
C ASN A 119 -2.99 5.71 -10.96
N ILE A 120 -4.18 5.87 -10.36
CA ILE A 120 -4.58 5.18 -9.14
C ILE A 120 -5.22 3.84 -9.51
N GLU A 121 -4.57 2.75 -9.13
CA GLU A 121 -5.09 1.38 -9.33
C GLU A 121 -5.99 0.94 -8.18
N SER A 122 -5.66 1.35 -6.96
CA SER A 122 -6.40 1.01 -5.74
C SER A 122 -6.01 1.97 -4.61
N TYR A 123 -6.56 1.75 -3.42
CA TYR A 123 -6.21 2.49 -2.21
C TYR A 123 -5.84 1.51 -1.10
N ARG A 124 -4.91 1.91 -0.22
CA ARG A 124 -4.63 1.26 1.05
C ARG A 124 -4.88 2.24 2.19
N PHE A 125 -5.32 1.71 3.32
CA PHE A 125 -5.54 2.49 4.54
C PHE A 125 -4.41 2.23 5.52
N GLU A 126 -3.90 3.28 6.14
CA GLU A 126 -2.74 3.22 7.04
C GLU A 126 -2.99 4.01 8.31
N TYR A 127 -2.48 3.50 9.44
CA TYR A 127 -2.60 4.17 10.72
C TYR A 127 -1.69 5.42 10.76
N PRO A 128 -2.15 6.57 11.26
CA PRO A 128 -1.44 7.84 11.10
C PRO A 128 -0.12 7.95 11.87
N ASP A 129 0.04 7.27 13.01
CA ASP A 129 1.16 7.49 13.96
C ASP A 129 2.57 7.41 13.37
N ASN A 130 2.75 6.65 12.28
CA ASN A 130 4.05 6.45 11.65
C ASN A 130 4.11 6.93 10.19
N LEU A 131 3.11 7.70 9.75
CA LEU A 131 3.11 8.25 8.41
C LEU A 131 3.89 9.58 8.38
N PRO A 132 4.80 9.76 7.42
CA PRO A 132 5.46 11.04 7.30
C PRO A 132 4.50 12.08 6.73
N ASN A 133 4.63 13.32 7.20
CA ASN A 133 3.84 14.44 6.67
C ASN A 133 4.08 14.65 5.17
N GLY A 134 3.04 15.06 4.48
CA GLY A 134 3.04 15.39 3.05
C GLY A 134 2.22 14.42 2.21
N ASN A 135 2.35 14.53 0.89
CA ASN A 135 1.66 13.64 -0.04
C ASN A 135 2.37 12.28 -0.07
N LEU A 136 1.59 11.21 0.04
CA LEU A 136 2.06 9.83 0.06
C LEU A 136 1.37 9.01 -1.04
N PHE A 137 2.07 8.02 -1.56
CA PHE A 137 1.48 6.97 -2.39
C PHE A 137 2.23 5.66 -2.19
N PHE A 138 1.58 4.53 -2.46
CA PHE A 138 2.25 3.25 -2.58
C PHE A 138 2.63 3.01 -4.03
N LEU A 139 3.87 2.62 -4.27
CA LEU A 139 4.30 2.08 -5.56
C LEU A 139 4.33 0.55 -5.46
N LYS A 140 3.60 -0.14 -6.34
CA LYS A 140 3.72 -1.60 -6.46
C LYS A 140 4.99 -1.93 -7.24
N THR A 141 5.91 -2.67 -6.63
CA THR A 141 7.18 -3.03 -7.27
C THR A 141 6.97 -4.12 -8.33
N LYS A 142 7.80 -4.05 -9.37
CA LYS A 142 7.90 -5.07 -10.42
C LYS A 142 9.37 -5.24 -10.81
N GLY A 143 9.87 -6.46 -10.66
CA GLY A 143 11.26 -6.84 -10.90
C GLY A 143 12.15 -6.80 -9.65
N ASP A 144 13.36 -7.37 -9.76
CA ASP A 144 14.27 -7.65 -8.65
C ASP A 144 15.40 -6.62 -8.51
N SER A 145 15.37 -5.47 -9.21
CA SER A 145 16.52 -4.54 -9.25
C SER A 145 16.92 -3.94 -7.89
N MET A 146 16.02 -3.98 -6.91
CA MET A 146 16.26 -3.49 -5.55
C MET A 146 16.46 -4.60 -4.51
N GLU A 147 16.51 -5.86 -4.94
CA GLU A 147 16.85 -6.96 -4.04
C GLU A 147 18.33 -6.90 -3.63
N PRO A 148 18.68 -7.24 -2.37
CA PRO A 148 17.82 -7.83 -1.34
C PRO A 148 17.06 -6.81 -0.46
N THR A 149 17.23 -5.51 -0.69
CA THR A 149 16.69 -4.46 0.19
C THR A 149 15.17 -4.33 0.07
N ILE A 150 14.65 -4.36 -1.15
CA ILE A 150 13.21 -4.29 -1.44
C ILE A 150 12.88 -5.47 -2.37
N PRO A 151 12.05 -6.43 -1.90
CA PRO A 151 11.62 -7.56 -2.71
C PRO A 151 10.77 -7.16 -3.92
N ASP A 152 10.71 -8.04 -4.93
CA ASP A 152 9.69 -7.96 -5.97
C ASP A 152 8.27 -8.16 -5.39
N ASN A 153 7.26 -7.64 -6.10
CA ASN A 153 5.83 -7.72 -5.76
C ASN A 153 5.46 -7.21 -4.35
N CYS A 154 6.13 -6.18 -3.86
CA CYS A 154 5.78 -5.50 -2.61
C CYS A 154 5.20 -4.10 -2.85
N HIS A 155 4.62 -3.51 -1.81
CA HIS A 155 4.13 -2.13 -1.83
C HIS A 155 5.13 -1.22 -1.10
N VAL A 156 5.69 -0.24 -1.81
CA VAL A 156 6.65 0.71 -1.23
C VAL A 156 5.96 2.04 -0.97
N LEU A 157 5.94 2.47 0.29
CA LEU A 157 5.42 3.77 0.66
C LEU A 157 6.40 4.86 0.22
N ILE A 158 5.96 5.71 -0.70
CA ILE A 158 6.71 6.84 -1.22
C ILE A 158 6.17 8.13 -0.62
N LYS A 159 7.08 8.93 -0.05
CA LYS A 159 6.81 10.33 0.26
C LYS A 159 7.15 11.19 -0.95
N VAL A 160 6.19 11.95 -1.47
CA VAL A 160 6.40 12.85 -2.60
C VAL A 160 7.34 13.98 -2.19
N GLN A 161 8.46 14.09 -2.89
CA GLN A 161 9.47 15.13 -2.71
C GLN A 161 10.46 15.08 -3.89
N GLU A 162 10.99 16.24 -4.28
CA GLU A 162 11.86 16.37 -5.46
C GLU A 162 13.34 16.08 -5.16
N GLU A 163 13.69 15.92 -3.88
CA GLU A 163 15.07 15.68 -3.46
C GLU A 163 15.15 14.52 -2.47
N VAL A 164 16.26 13.78 -2.54
CA VAL A 164 16.67 12.81 -1.54
C VAL A 164 18.13 13.01 -1.15
N GLU A 165 18.49 12.54 0.04
CA GLU A 165 19.87 12.52 0.53
C GLU A 165 20.67 11.37 -0.11
N ASN A 166 21.99 11.48 -0.06
CA ASN A 166 22.87 10.44 -0.57
C ASN A 166 22.65 9.10 0.11
N GLY A 167 22.51 8.05 -0.71
CA GLY A 167 22.26 6.69 -0.26
C GLY A 167 20.80 6.38 0.02
N GLN A 168 19.88 7.33 -0.07
CA GLN A 168 18.44 7.06 0.07
C GLN A 168 17.88 6.40 -1.20
N ILE A 169 16.84 5.58 -1.03
CA ILE A 169 16.10 4.98 -2.15
C ILE A 169 15.00 5.96 -2.57
N ALA A 170 14.91 6.22 -3.87
CA ALA A 170 13.92 7.10 -4.45
C ALA A 170 13.13 6.40 -5.56
N ALA A 171 11.87 6.81 -5.68
CA ALA A 171 11.10 6.66 -6.89
C ALA A 171 11.60 7.69 -7.91
N VAL A 172 12.05 7.22 -9.06
CA VAL A 172 12.61 8.06 -10.13
C VAL A 172 11.93 7.75 -11.45
N ARG A 173 11.78 8.77 -12.29
CA ARG A 173 11.20 8.67 -13.63
C ARG A 173 12.18 9.23 -14.64
N PHE A 174 12.46 8.49 -15.71
CA PHE A 174 13.17 9.02 -16.86
C PHE A 174 12.23 9.91 -17.66
N VAL A 175 12.73 11.06 -18.13
CA VAL A 175 11.93 11.99 -18.92
C VAL A 175 11.51 11.32 -20.23
N GLY A 176 10.20 11.34 -20.51
CA GLY A 176 9.62 10.69 -21.69
C GLY A 176 9.16 9.25 -21.47
N GLU A 177 9.37 8.69 -20.26
CA GLU A 177 8.87 7.38 -19.88
C GLU A 177 7.66 7.48 -18.94
N ASN A 178 6.74 6.51 -19.07
CA ASN A 178 5.55 6.36 -18.20
C ASN A 178 5.81 5.47 -16.97
N GLU A 179 7.05 5.00 -16.80
CA GLU A 179 7.40 4.06 -15.73
C GLU A 179 8.20 4.77 -14.64
N VAL A 180 7.86 4.47 -13.40
CA VAL A 180 8.63 4.89 -12.23
C VAL A 180 9.38 3.68 -11.70
N THR A 181 10.68 3.85 -11.50
CA THR A 181 11.55 2.80 -10.96
C THR A 181 12.09 3.22 -9.60
N LEU A 182 12.48 2.24 -8.80
CA LEU A 182 13.17 2.47 -7.54
C LEU A 182 14.68 2.32 -7.75
N LYS A 183 15.44 3.30 -7.27
CA LYS A 183 16.91 3.29 -7.29
C LYS A 183 17.47 3.95 -6.05
N ARG A 184 18.64 3.50 -5.61
CA ARG A 184 19.42 4.20 -4.61
C ARG A 184 20.13 5.38 -5.25
N VAL A 185 19.88 6.58 -4.75
CA VAL A 185 20.43 7.81 -5.32
C VAL A 185 21.76 8.14 -4.66
N LYS A 186 22.79 8.37 -5.46
CA LYS A 186 24.10 8.85 -5.00
C LYS A 186 24.52 10.07 -5.82
N LYS A 187 24.68 11.19 -5.16
CA LYS A 187 25.15 12.47 -5.70
C LYS A 187 26.64 12.62 -5.41
N GLN A 188 27.47 12.80 -6.44
CA GLN A 188 28.90 13.09 -6.33
C GLN A 188 29.22 14.34 -7.14
N GLY A 189 29.32 15.47 -6.45
CA GLY A 189 29.39 16.78 -7.12
C GLY A 189 28.12 17.00 -7.94
N ASN A 190 28.30 17.23 -9.24
CA ASN A 190 27.19 17.44 -10.19
C ASN A 190 26.68 16.13 -10.83
N ILE A 191 27.25 14.99 -10.47
CA ILE A 191 26.88 13.69 -11.05
C ILE A 191 25.85 13.01 -10.14
N ILE A 192 24.75 12.56 -10.73
CA ILE A 192 23.76 11.70 -10.07
C ILE A 192 23.93 10.28 -10.59
N LEU A 193 24.07 9.33 -9.67
CA LEU A 193 24.08 7.89 -9.92
C LEU A 193 22.80 7.29 -9.37
N LEU A 194 22.14 6.49 -10.21
CA LEU A 194 21.01 5.65 -9.84
C LEU A 194 21.50 4.21 -9.72
N ILE A 195 21.61 3.73 -8.49
CA ILE A 195 22.25 2.46 -8.18
C ILE A 195 21.16 1.44 -7.85
N PRO A 196 21.05 0.33 -8.59
CA PRO A 196 20.26 -0.83 -8.16
C PRO A 196 20.95 -1.48 -6.96
N ASP A 197 20.17 -2.03 -6.03
CA ASP A 197 20.74 -2.81 -4.92
C ASP A 197 21.07 -4.26 -5.33
N ASN A 198 20.53 -4.70 -6.47
CA ASN A 198 20.79 -6.02 -7.04
C ASN A 198 22.03 -5.99 -7.95
N PRO A 199 23.08 -6.76 -7.64
CA PRO A 199 24.34 -6.78 -8.41
C PRO A 199 24.22 -7.24 -9.87
N LYS A 200 23.09 -7.84 -10.27
CA LYS A 200 22.82 -8.20 -11.68
C LYS A 200 22.62 -6.98 -12.58
N TYR A 201 22.35 -5.82 -12.00
CA TYR A 201 22.02 -4.59 -12.71
C TYR A 201 23.15 -3.57 -12.56
N GLU A 202 23.45 -2.85 -13.64
CA GLU A 202 24.47 -1.81 -13.62
C GLU A 202 23.91 -0.48 -13.09
N ALA A 203 24.78 0.33 -12.47
CA ALA A 203 24.43 1.67 -12.06
C ALA A 203 24.24 2.59 -13.29
N ILE A 204 23.23 3.44 -13.23
CA ILE A 204 22.93 4.39 -14.31
C ILE A 204 23.50 5.76 -13.92
N ILE A 205 24.34 6.32 -14.78
CA ILE A 205 24.81 7.70 -14.68
C ILE A 205 23.76 8.59 -15.34
N VAL A 206 23.26 9.58 -14.61
CA VAL A 206 22.34 10.58 -15.16
C VAL A 206 23.16 11.62 -15.92
N THR A 207 22.82 11.81 -17.19
CA THR A 207 23.37 12.79 -18.12
C THR A 207 22.23 13.58 -18.77
N GLU A 208 22.58 14.49 -19.67
CA GLU A 208 21.60 15.23 -20.47
C GLU A 208 20.82 14.34 -21.46
N ASP A 209 21.37 13.16 -21.79
CA ASP A 209 20.75 12.21 -22.74
C ASP A 209 19.69 11.32 -22.09
N ASN A 210 19.75 11.13 -20.77
CA ASN A 210 18.80 10.34 -19.98
C ASN A 210 18.34 11.10 -18.71
N PRO A 211 17.77 12.30 -18.85
CA PRO A 211 17.40 13.10 -17.70
C PRO A 211 16.34 12.40 -16.86
N VAL A 212 16.42 12.59 -15.54
CA VAL A 212 15.51 11.96 -14.58
C VAL A 212 14.89 12.98 -13.64
N SER A 213 13.70 12.66 -13.17
CA SER A 213 13.03 13.38 -12.09
C SER A 213 12.91 12.47 -10.87
N ILE A 214 13.29 12.98 -9.71
CA ILE A 214 12.97 12.35 -8.43
C ILE A 214 11.52 12.67 -8.12
N ILE A 215 10.75 11.62 -7.91
CA ILE A 215 9.32 11.70 -7.62
C ILE A 215 9.09 11.72 -6.11
N GLY A 216 9.87 10.93 -5.39
CA GLY A 216 9.72 10.81 -3.96
C GLY A 216 10.71 9.85 -3.33
N LYS A 217 10.75 9.90 -2.01
CA LYS A 217 11.62 9.06 -1.18
C LYS A 217 10.87 7.80 -0.74
N ALA A 218 11.50 6.64 -0.88
CA ALA A 218 11.00 5.42 -0.27
C ALA A 218 11.17 5.48 1.26
N VAL A 219 10.07 5.21 1.97
CA VAL A 219 9.99 5.30 3.44
C VAL A 219 10.04 3.91 4.07
N ARG A 220 9.20 3.00 3.58
CA ARG A 220 9.12 1.59 3.98
C ARG A 220 8.54 0.76 2.84
N TYR A 221 8.65 -0.56 2.94
CA TYR A 221 7.90 -1.48 2.10
C TYR A 221 7.06 -2.42 2.97
N THR A 222 5.99 -2.94 2.40
CA THR A 222 5.16 -4.00 2.97
C THR A 222 4.99 -5.11 1.96
N VAL A 223 5.15 -6.35 2.40
CA VAL A 223 4.87 -7.55 1.62
C VAL A 223 3.52 -8.08 2.07
N ASP A 224 2.63 -8.31 1.11
CA ASP A 224 1.41 -9.07 1.38
C ASP A 224 1.78 -10.55 1.16
N LEU A 225 1.59 -11.39 2.18
CA LEU A 225 1.95 -12.82 2.16
C LEU A 225 0.90 -13.66 1.43
#